data_AF-A0AA35ZJ33-F1
#
_entry.id   AF-A0AA35ZJ33-F1
#
_cell.length_a   1.000
_cell.length_b   1.000
_cell.length_c   1.000
_cell.angle_alpha   90.00
_cell.angle_beta   90.00
_cell.angle_gamma   90.00
#
_symmetry.space_group_name_H-M   'P 1'
#
loop_
_entity.id
_entity.type
_entity.pdbx_description
1 polymer ?
#
loop_
_entity_poly.entity_id
_entity_poly.type
_entity_poly.pdbx_seq_one_letter_code
_entity_poly.pdbx_strand_id
1 'polypeptide(L)'
;MADSSIPPPPHALAQIQEDLKYLYASNTNISNFVSVKLSSASNYHLWEKQMFCLMETYNLHGIVDATVSCPRTLNTEMEKQYNSLVKGWIFGSISEELLGTVVDLGSAKEVWEKLKSFYDPTMISSQQGTYLLQGFNTYDLYI
;
A
#
# COMPACT_ATOMS: atom_id res chain seq x y z
N MET A 1 -43.95 -27.85 -5.67
CA MET A 1 -43.06 -27.18 -4.70
C MET A 1 -41.90 -26.61 -5.49
N ALA A 2 -42.04 -25.36 -5.94
CA ALA A 2 -40.95 -24.66 -6.60
C ALA A 2 -40.14 -23.96 -5.51
N ASP A 3 -38.87 -24.31 -5.41
CA ASP A 3 -37.86 -23.60 -4.64
C ASP A 3 -37.67 -22.21 -5.27
N SER A 4 -38.42 -21.24 -4.77
CA SER A 4 -38.22 -19.83 -5.08
C SER A 4 -37.16 -19.28 -4.12
N SER A 5 -35.90 -19.65 -4.39
CA SER A 5 -34.72 -19.03 -3.80
C SER A 5 -34.74 -17.54 -4.14
N ILE A 6 -35.15 -16.72 -3.17
CA ILE A 6 -35.14 -15.26 -3.25
C ILE A 6 -33.71 -14.83 -3.57
N PRO A 7 -33.48 -14.01 -4.62
CA PRO A 7 -32.14 -13.55 -4.93
C PRO A 7 -31.59 -12.73 -3.74
N PRO A 8 -30.30 -12.91 -3.39
CA PRO A 8 -29.72 -12.23 -2.24
C PRO A 8 -29.83 -10.70 -2.39
N PRO A 9 -30.01 -9.98 -1.26
CA PRO A 9 -30.12 -8.53 -1.30
C PRO A 9 -28.87 -7.89 -1.94
N PRO A 10 -29.00 -6.73 -2.62
CA PRO A 10 -27.92 -6.12 -3.39
C PRO A 10 -26.60 -5.91 -2.62
N HIS A 11 -26.68 -5.66 -1.30
CA HIS A 11 -25.51 -5.53 -0.43
C HIS A 11 -24.74 -6.86 -0.27
N ALA A 12 -25.43 -8.00 -0.21
CA ALA A 12 -24.79 -9.30 -0.08
C ALA A 12 -24.00 -9.67 -1.34
N LEU A 13 -24.53 -9.35 -2.52
CA LEU A 13 -23.82 -9.56 -3.79
C LEU A 13 -22.57 -8.69 -3.90
N ALA A 14 -22.63 -7.44 -3.45
CA ALA A 14 -21.47 -6.55 -3.44
C ALA A 14 -20.35 -7.07 -2.52
N GLN A 15 -20.71 -7.57 -1.32
CA GLN A 15 -19.75 -8.16 -0.39
C GLN A 15 -19.10 -9.42 -0.98
N ILE A 16 -19.89 -10.35 -1.51
CA ILE A 16 -19.38 -11.58 -2.15
C ILE A 16 -18.43 -11.22 -3.30
N GLN A 17 -18.81 -10.24 -4.12
CA GLN A 17 -17.99 -9.80 -5.25
C GLN A 17 -16.63 -9.24 -4.79
N GLU A 18 -16.60 -8.51 -3.68
CA GLU A 18 -15.38 -7.93 -3.15
C GLU A 18 -14.51 -8.98 -2.42
N ASP A 19 -15.11 -9.92 -1.71
CA ASP A 19 -14.41 -11.06 -1.10
C ASP A 19 -13.74 -11.94 -2.18
N LEU A 20 -14.41 -12.15 -3.31
CA LEU A 20 -13.83 -12.86 -4.46
C LEU A 20 -12.65 -12.10 -5.08
N LYS A 21 -12.74 -10.77 -5.20
CA LYS A 21 -11.60 -9.96 -5.67
C LYS A 21 -10.43 -10.05 -4.72
N TYR A 22 -10.70 -9.98 -3.42
CA TYR A 22 -9.67 -10.13 -2.39
C TYR A 22 -9.01 -11.51 -2.49
N LEU A 23 -9.79 -12.58 -2.60
CA LEU A 23 -9.27 -13.95 -2.75
C LEU A 23 -8.41 -14.11 -4.02
N TYR A 24 -8.83 -13.51 -5.14
CA TYR A 24 -8.05 -13.54 -6.37
C TYR A 24 -6.73 -12.77 -6.21
N ALA A 25 -6.76 -11.61 -5.57
CA ALA A 25 -5.56 -10.83 -5.25
C ALA A 25 -4.64 -11.57 -4.28
N SER A 26 -5.16 -12.16 -3.20
CA SER A 26 -4.37 -12.86 -2.18
C SER A 26 -3.65 -14.10 -2.71
N ASN A 27 -4.21 -14.75 -3.73
CA ASN A 27 -3.59 -15.90 -4.40
C ASN A 27 -2.63 -15.52 -5.53
N THR A 28 -2.38 -14.23 -5.74
CA THR A 28 -1.51 -13.76 -6.81
C THR A 28 -0.06 -14.09 -6.50
N ASN A 29 0.60 -14.77 -7.45
CA ASN A 29 2.03 -14.96 -7.37
C ASN A 29 2.74 -13.66 -7.80
N ILE A 30 3.35 -12.98 -6.83
CA ILE A 30 4.05 -11.70 -7.01
C ILE A 30 5.13 -11.81 -8.10
N SER A 31 5.83 -12.95 -8.20
CA SER A 31 6.92 -13.12 -9.17
C SER A 31 6.48 -13.14 -10.64
N ASN A 32 5.18 -13.32 -10.91
CA ASN A 32 4.64 -13.20 -12.26
C ASN A 32 4.58 -11.74 -12.74
N PHE A 33 4.54 -10.77 -11.81
CA PHE A 33 4.47 -9.35 -12.11
C PHE A 33 5.80 -8.64 -11.81
N VAL A 34 6.41 -8.99 -10.67
CA VAL A 34 7.64 -8.38 -10.17
C VAL A 34 8.77 -9.41 -10.28
N SER A 35 9.56 -9.29 -11.34
CA SER A 35 10.66 -10.22 -11.63
C SER A 35 11.96 -9.86 -10.93
N VAL A 36 12.09 -8.63 -10.43
CA VAL A 36 13.27 -8.17 -9.69
C VAL A 36 13.00 -8.10 -8.19
N LYS A 37 13.98 -8.51 -7.40
CA LYS A 37 13.98 -8.30 -5.95
C LYS A 37 14.66 -6.97 -5.65
N LEU A 38 13.92 -5.98 -5.15
CA LEU A 38 14.49 -4.66 -4.85
C LEU A 38 15.64 -4.81 -3.87
N SER A 39 16.79 -4.23 -4.20
CA SER A 39 17.98 -4.32 -3.35
C SER A 39 18.85 -3.07 -3.38
N SER A 40 18.73 -2.25 -4.43
CA SER A 40 19.56 -1.04 -4.58
C SER A 40 18.91 -0.03 -5.53
N ALA A 41 19.53 1.14 -5.66
CA ALA A 41 19.08 2.17 -6.59
C ALA A 41 19.07 1.68 -8.05
N SER A 42 19.93 0.72 -8.41
CA SER A 42 20.08 0.22 -9.77
C SER A 42 18.84 -0.50 -10.30
N ASN A 43 18.08 -1.16 -9.43
CA ASN A 43 16.88 -1.90 -9.80
C ASN A 43 15.58 -1.28 -9.27
N TYR A 44 15.67 -0.15 -8.56
CA TYR A 44 14.50 0.54 -8.01
C TYR A 44 13.48 0.92 -9.07
N HIS A 45 13.89 1.58 -10.15
CA HIS A 45 12.96 2.04 -11.18
C HIS A 45 12.18 0.87 -11.83
N LEU A 46 12.86 -0.25 -12.10
CA LEU A 46 12.23 -1.42 -12.67
C LEU A 46 11.27 -2.09 -11.68
N TRP A 47 11.70 -2.25 -10.42
CA TRP A 47 10.87 -2.78 -9.34
C TRP A 47 9.61 -1.92 -9.15
N GLU A 48 9.76 -0.59 -9.07
CA GLU A 48 8.66 0.36 -8.87
C GLU A 48 7.62 0.22 -9.97
N LYS A 49 8.05 0.17 -11.24
CA LYS A 49 7.13 0.01 -12.39
C LYS A 49 6.41 -1.33 -12.40
N GLN A 50 7.10 -2.42 -12.08
CA GLN A 50 6.48 -3.74 -12.00
C GLN A 50 5.48 -3.83 -10.85
N MET A 51 5.84 -3.27 -9.69
CA MET A 51 4.98 -3.26 -8.53
C MET A 51 3.74 -2.38 -8.74
N PHE A 52 3.92 -1.24 -9.43
CA PHE A 52 2.81 -0.41 -9.87
C PHE A 52 1.84 -1.18 -10.78
N CYS A 53 2.36 -1.90 -11.78
CA CYS A 53 1.56 -2.73 -12.69
C CYS A 53 0.76 -3.81 -11.93
N LEU A 54 1.37 -4.46 -10.95
CA LEU A 54 0.69 -5.40 -10.05
C LEU A 54 -0.46 -4.70 -9.33
N MET A 55 -0.21 -3.58 -8.65
CA MET A 55 -1.25 -2.87 -7.90
C MET A 55 -2.38 -2.36 -8.80
N GLU A 56 -2.06 -1.85 -9.99
CA GLU A 56 -3.04 -1.35 -10.96
C GLU A 56 -3.94 -2.46 -11.49
N THR A 57 -3.40 -3.65 -11.76
CA THR A 57 -4.18 -4.83 -12.18
C THR A 57 -5.32 -5.14 -11.21
N TYR A 58 -5.10 -4.91 -9.92
CA TYR A 58 -6.09 -5.15 -8.87
C TYR A 58 -6.80 -3.88 -8.42
N ASN A 59 -6.56 -2.70 -9.02
CA ASN A 59 -7.04 -1.37 -8.59
C ASN A 59 -6.63 -0.96 -7.17
N LEU A 60 -5.47 -1.41 -6.70
CA LEU A 60 -4.95 -1.20 -5.34
C LEU A 60 -3.92 -0.08 -5.23
N HIS A 61 -3.62 0.63 -6.32
CA HIS A 61 -2.65 1.71 -6.33
C HIS A 61 -3.00 2.83 -5.32
N GLY A 62 -4.31 3.12 -5.14
CA GLY A 62 -4.79 4.09 -4.15
C GLY A 62 -4.41 3.79 -2.70
N ILE A 63 -3.94 2.58 -2.38
CA ILE A 63 -3.48 2.21 -1.04
C ILE A 63 -2.12 2.85 -0.71
N VAL A 64 -1.24 2.98 -1.70
CA VAL A 64 0.08 3.59 -1.52
C VAL A 64 0.07 5.06 -1.95
N ASP A 65 -0.77 5.42 -2.92
CA ASP A 65 -0.90 6.78 -3.41
C ASP A 65 -2.32 7.32 -3.18
N ALA A 66 -2.47 8.16 -2.15
CA ALA A 66 -3.75 8.77 -1.80
C ALA A 66 -4.25 9.79 -2.85
N THR A 67 -3.41 10.20 -3.82
CA THR A 67 -3.85 11.07 -4.92
C THR A 67 -4.64 10.31 -5.98
N VAL A 68 -4.51 8.98 -6.02
CA VAL A 68 -5.26 8.13 -6.94
C VAL A 68 -6.56 7.70 -6.27
N SER A 69 -7.68 8.13 -6.84
CA SER A 69 -9.00 7.71 -6.39
C SER A 69 -9.12 6.19 -6.49
N CYS A 70 -9.20 5.51 -5.36
CA CYS A 70 -9.56 4.10 -5.35
C CYS A 70 -11.02 3.99 -5.81
N PRO A 71 -11.33 3.25 -6.88
CA PRO A 71 -12.72 3.10 -7.35
C PRO A 71 -13.58 2.28 -6.36
N ARG A 72 -13.00 1.78 -5.27
CA ARG A 72 -13.70 0.99 -4.26
C ARG A 72 -14.12 1.84 -3.08
N THR A 73 -15.40 1.71 -2.74
CA THR A 73 -15.92 2.10 -1.43
C THR A 73 -15.66 0.93 -0.50
N LEU A 74 -14.48 0.89 0.12
CA LEU A 74 -14.13 -0.15 1.07
C LEU A 74 -14.69 0.23 2.45
N ASN A 75 -15.19 -0.75 3.20
CA ASN A 75 -15.38 -0.55 4.62
C ASN A 75 -14.01 -0.62 5.34
N THR A 76 -13.95 -0.14 6.58
CA THR A 76 -12.70 -0.06 7.35
C THR A 76 -11.97 -1.39 7.51
N GLU A 77 -12.68 -2.52 7.52
CA GLU A 77 -12.05 -3.83 7.65
C GLU A 77 -11.40 -4.28 6.34
N MET A 78 -12.08 -4.07 5.21
CA MET A 78 -11.53 -4.39 3.89
C MET A 78 -10.34 -3.49 3.53
N GLU A 79 -10.37 -2.21 3.94
CA GLU A 79 -9.22 -1.32 3.80
C GLU A 79 -7.99 -1.90 4.51
N LYS A 80 -8.14 -2.39 5.74
CA LYS A 80 -7.05 -3.04 6.49
C LYS A 80 -6.55 -4.29 5.78
N GLN A 81 -7.45 -5.16 5.32
CA GLN A 81 -7.09 -6.39 4.61
C GLN A 81 -6.27 -6.10 3.36
N TYR A 82 -6.73 -5.19 2.52
CA TYR A 82 -5.98 -4.82 1.32
C TYR A 82 -4.68 -4.07 1.64
N ASN A 83 -4.65 -3.27 2.71
CA ASN A 83 -3.41 -2.65 3.17
C ASN A 83 -2.38 -3.71 3.56
N SER A 84 -2.77 -4.71 4.35
CA SER A 84 -1.92 -5.85 4.71
C SER A 84 -1.48 -6.65 3.48
N LEU A 85 -2.37 -6.86 2.52
CA LEU A 85 -2.07 -7.58 1.28
C LEU A 85 -0.99 -6.86 0.45
N VAL A 86 -1.16 -5.57 0.18
CA VAL A 86 -0.16 -4.78 -0.55
C VAL A 86 1.16 -4.73 0.20
N LYS A 87 1.13 -4.63 1.53
CA LYS A 87 2.34 -4.69 2.36
C LYS A 87 3.06 -6.03 2.21
N GLY A 88 2.31 -7.14 2.22
CA GLY A 88 2.83 -8.48 1.96
C GLY A 88 3.45 -8.63 0.58
N TRP A 89 2.84 -8.04 -0.46
CA TRP A 89 3.42 -7.99 -1.80
C TRP A 89 4.75 -7.23 -1.81
N ILE A 90 4.82 -6.08 -1.13
CA ILE A 90 6.05 -5.29 -1.06
C ILE A 90 7.12 -6.14 -0.36
N PHE A 91 6.84 -6.69 0.82
CA PHE A 91 7.78 -7.52 1.58
C PHE A 91 8.29 -8.72 0.78
N GLY A 92 7.42 -9.40 0.03
CA GLY A 92 7.82 -10.51 -0.83
C GLY A 92 8.72 -10.15 -2.01
N SER A 93 8.79 -8.85 -2.36
CA SER A 93 9.51 -8.35 -3.53
C SER A 93 10.79 -7.58 -3.22
N ILE A 94 11.15 -7.41 -1.94
CA ILE A 94 12.35 -6.66 -1.51
C ILE A 94 13.40 -7.56 -0.83
N SER A 95 14.65 -7.10 -0.78
CA SER A 95 15.75 -7.76 -0.07
C SER A 95 15.51 -7.81 1.44
N GLU A 96 16.14 -8.78 2.11
CA GLU A 96 16.06 -8.90 3.57
C GLU A 96 16.61 -7.66 4.28
N GLU A 97 17.67 -7.05 3.74
CA GLU A 97 18.23 -5.80 4.24
C GLU A 97 17.18 -4.68 4.25
N LEU A 98 16.48 -4.46 3.12
CA LEU A 98 15.44 -3.45 3.04
C LEU A 98 14.24 -3.81 3.92
N LEU A 99 13.86 -5.09 3.96
CA LEU A 99 12.77 -5.58 4.79
C LEU A 99 13.00 -5.22 6.27
N GLY A 100 14.21 -5.43 6.78
CA GLY A 100 14.58 -5.05 8.16
C GLY A 100 14.39 -3.56 8.47
N THR A 101 14.40 -2.68 7.46
CA THR A 101 14.18 -1.24 7.65
C THR A 101 12.72 -0.81 7.63
N VAL A 102 11.83 -1.60 7.02
CA VAL A 102 10.43 -1.22 6.78
C VAL A 102 9.40 -2.14 7.46
N VAL A 103 9.83 -3.25 8.06
CA VAL A 103 8.94 -4.27 8.63
C VAL A 103 8.03 -3.73 9.74
N ASP A 104 8.51 -2.78 10.54
CA ASP A 104 7.77 -2.20 11.67
C ASP A 104 6.77 -1.10 11.25
N LEU A 105 6.74 -0.72 9.97
CA LEU A 105 5.82 0.30 9.48
C LEU A 105 4.38 -0.24 9.42
N GLY A 106 3.44 0.59 9.87
CA GLY A 106 2.05 0.18 10.10
C GLY A 106 1.31 -0.11 8.80
N SER A 107 1.52 0.71 7.77
CA SER A 107 0.75 0.69 6.53
C SER A 107 1.60 0.45 5.27
N ALA A 108 0.98 -0.12 4.23
CA ALA A 108 1.61 -0.25 2.92
C ALA A 108 2.09 1.09 2.34
N LYS A 109 1.36 2.19 2.58
CA LYS A 109 1.75 3.54 2.19
C LYS A 109 3.06 3.98 2.84
N GLU A 110 3.18 3.81 4.16
CA GLU A 110 4.41 4.18 4.88
C GLU A 110 5.61 3.37 4.36
N VAL A 111 5.41 2.06 4.13
CA VAL A 111 6.45 1.20 3.53
C VAL A 111 6.86 1.71 2.15
N TRP A 112 5.89 1.98 1.27
CA TRP A 112 6.13 2.47 -0.08
C TRP A 112 6.90 3.79 -0.09
N GLU A 113 6.43 4.78 0.67
CA GLU A 113 7.08 6.10 0.76
C GLU A 113 8.47 6.01 1.38
N LYS A 114 8.68 5.13 2.38
CA LYS A 114 9.99 4.92 2.97
C LYS A 114 10.97 4.36 1.95
N LEU A 115 10.58 3.34 1.19
CA LEU A 115 11.41 2.79 0.11
C LEU A 115 11.70 3.85 -0.95
N LYS A 116 10.70 4.59 -1.40
CA LYS A 116 10.87 5.70 -2.35
C LYS A 116 11.86 6.74 -1.84
N SER A 117 11.81 7.09 -0.56
CA SER A 117 12.73 8.08 0.04
C SER A 117 14.20 7.68 0.00
N PHE A 118 14.53 6.38 -0.10
CA PHE A 118 15.92 5.93 -0.24
C PHE A 118 16.49 6.22 -1.64
N TYR A 119 15.63 6.39 -2.64
CA TYR A 119 16.02 6.48 -4.05
C TYR A 119 15.58 7.79 -4.71
N ASP A 120 14.66 8.54 -4.10
CA ASP A 120 14.22 9.86 -4.53
C ASP A 120 14.88 10.96 -3.66
N PRO A 121 15.85 11.73 -4.20
CA PRO A 121 16.51 12.80 -3.47
C PRO A 121 15.57 13.97 -3.12
N THR A 122 14.40 14.08 -3.77
CA THR A 122 13.45 15.17 -3.53
C THR A 122 12.56 14.97 -2.30
N MET A 123 12.45 13.72 -1.80
CA MET A 123 11.59 13.35 -0.65
C MET A 123 12.30 13.44 0.71
N ILE A 124 13.61 13.63 0.74
CA ILE A 124 14.40 13.75 1.99
C ILE A 124 14.08 15.05 2.76
N SER A 125 13.54 16.07 2.06
CA SER A 125 13.27 17.40 2.62
C SER A 125 11.93 17.51 3.38
N SER A 126 10.96 16.63 3.15
CA SER A 126 9.61 16.76 3.72
C SER A 126 9.44 16.15 5.11
N GLN A 127 10.33 15.25 5.55
CA GLN A 127 10.27 14.67 6.91
C GLN A 127 11.12 15.38 7.96
N GLN A 128 12.08 16.25 7.58
CA GLN A 128 12.83 17.04 8.58
C GLN A 128 12.07 18.28 9.09
N GLY A 129 10.99 18.68 8.41
CA GLY A 129 10.19 19.86 8.78
C GLY A 129 9.24 19.66 9.97
N THR A 130 8.89 18.42 10.32
CA THR A 130 7.90 18.14 11.38
C THR A 130 8.53 18.00 12.77
N TYR A 131 9.82 17.62 12.86
CA TYR A 131 10.51 17.48 14.14
C TYR A 131 11.05 18.80 14.72
N LEU A 132 11.25 19.83 13.89
CA LEU A 132 11.75 21.13 14.36
C LEU A 132 10.65 22.06 14.91
N LEU A 133 9.37 21.73 14.69
CA LEU A 133 8.24 22.56 15.16
C LEU A 133 7.69 22.16 16.54
N GLN A 134 8.21 21.11 17.18
CA GLN A 134 7.83 20.75 18.55
C GLN A 134 8.75 21.38 19.63
N GLY A 135 9.74 22.19 19.24
CA GLY A 135 10.71 22.79 20.15
C GLY A 135 10.55 24.29 20.43
N PHE A 136 9.72 25.03 19.69
CA PHE A 136 9.55 26.47 19.92
C PHE A 136 8.28 26.76 20.71
N ASN A 137 8.44 26.80 22.03
CA ASN A 137 7.42 27.33 22.92
C ASN A 137 7.39 28.86 22.76
N THR A 138 6.23 29.43 22.47
CA THR A 138 6.04 30.87 22.16
C THR A 138 6.22 31.81 23.38
N TYR A 139 6.96 31.40 24.40
CA TYR A 139 7.15 32.19 25.63
C TYR A 139 8.57 32.77 25.80
N ASP A 140 9.54 32.43 24.94
CA ASP A 140 10.93 32.95 25.05
C ASP A 140 11.21 34.22 24.22
N LEU A 141 10.18 34.91 23.72
CA LEU A 141 10.34 36.16 22.93
C LEU A 141 9.92 37.44 23.66
N TYR A 142 9.72 37.35 24.98
CA TYR A 142 9.55 38.50 25.86
C TYR A 142 10.39 38.28 27.12
N ILE A 143 11.67 38.66 27.10
CA ILE A 143 12.43 39.44 28.11
C ILE A 143 13.75 39.88 27.45
#